data_AF-A0A351BM71-F1
#
_entry.id   AF-A0A351BM71-F1
#
_cell.length_a   1.000
_cell.length_b   1.000
_cell.length_c   1.000
_cell.angle_alpha   90.00
_cell.angle_beta   90.00
_cell.angle_gamma   90.00
#
_symmetry.space_group_name_H-M   'P 1'
#
loop_
_entity.id
_entity.type
_entity.pdbx_description
1 polymer ?
#
loop_
_entity_poly.entity_id
_entity_poly.type
_entity_poly.pdbx_seq_one_letter_code
_entity_poly.pdbx_strand_id
1 'polypeptide(L)' 'RQVNERDRQPVIFYFHPWEIDAGQPRIPGISAKTRFRHYVNLHRTEGRLRRLLADFRWGRMDEVFLGTSGSGARG' A
#
# COMPACT_ATOMS: atom_id res chain seq x y z
N ARG A 1 -7.32 -10.00 5.32
CA ARG A 1 -7.48 -11.44 5.66
C ARG A 1 -6.56 -12.33 4.83
N GLN A 2 -6.66 -12.38 3.50
CA GLN A 2 -5.84 -13.29 2.67
C GLN A 2 -4.32 -13.24 2.95
N VAL A 3 -3.69 -12.06 2.90
CA VAL A 3 -2.25 -11.93 3.15
C VAL A 3 -1.84 -12.39 4.56
N ASN A 4 -2.52 -11.90 5.60
CA ASN A 4 -2.14 -12.19 6.98
C ASN A 4 -2.50 -13.62 7.44
N GLU A 5 -3.62 -14.16 6.98
CA GLU A 5 -4.14 -15.45 7.45
C GLU A 5 -3.67 -16.62 6.59
N ARG A 6 -3.51 -16.42 5.28
CA ARG A 6 -3.16 -17.48 4.33
C ARG A 6 -1.68 -17.45 3.95
N ASP A 7 -1.18 -16.29 3.52
CA ASP A 7 0.17 -16.21 2.97
C ASP A 7 1.23 -16.13 4.08
N ARG A 8 0.87 -15.52 5.23
CA ARG A 8 1.74 -15.39 6.42
C ARG A 8 3.11 -14.80 6.13
N GLN A 9 3.23 -13.98 5.08
CA GLN A 9 4.44 -13.25 4.74
C GLN A 9 4.29 -11.75 5.02
N PRO A 10 5.38 -11.07 5.42
CA PRO A 10 5.47 -9.61 5.37
C PRO A 10 5.07 -9.03 4.02
N VAL A 11 4.38 -7.89 4.02
CA VAL A 11 4.02 -7.16 2.79
C VAL A 11 4.35 -5.68 2.92
N ILE A 12 4.85 -5.11 1.81
CA ILE A 12 5.12 -3.68 1.68
C ILE A 12 4.08 -3.09 0.73
N PHE A 13 3.43 -2.01 1.16
CA PHE A 13 2.63 -1.15 0.29
C PHE A 13 3.45 0.09 -0.07
N TYR A 14 3.56 0.37 -1.38
CA TYR A 14 4.24 1.54 -1.91
C TYR A 14 3.34 2.24 -2.92
N PHE A 15 3.33 3.56 -2.89
CA PHE A 15 2.59 4.41 -3.81
C PHE A 15 3.31 5.77 -3.92
N HIS A 16 3.11 6.44 -5.04
CA HIS A 16 3.60 7.78 -5.28
C HIS A 16 2.63 8.83 -4.72
N PRO A 17 3.11 10.02 -4.32
CA PRO A 17 2.25 11.06 -3.75
C PRO A 17 1.06 11.46 -4.65
N TRP A 18 1.24 11.48 -5.97
CA TRP A 18 0.14 11.80 -6.90
C TRP A 18 -0.94 10.72 -6.95
N GLU A 19 -0.70 9.50 -6.45
CA GLU A 19 -1.71 8.44 -6.41
C GLU A 19 -2.74 8.63 -5.28
N ILE A 20 -2.47 9.59 -4.37
CA ILE A 20 -3.36 9.94 -3.26
C ILE A 20 -3.83 11.41 -3.30
N ASP A 21 -3.18 12.28 -4.08
CA ASP A 21 -3.55 13.68 -4.19
C ASP A 21 -4.71 13.91 -5.18
N ALA A 22 -5.94 13.95 -4.66
CA ALA A 22 -7.13 14.27 -5.44
C ALA A 22 -7.18 15.72 -5.96
N GLY A 23 -6.37 16.62 -5.38
CA GLY A 23 -6.25 18.03 -5.77
C GLY A 23 -5.19 18.30 -6.83
N GLN A 24 -4.47 17.26 -7.30
CA GLN A 24 -3.40 17.44 -8.27
C GLN A 24 -3.88 18.13 -9.56
N PRO A 25 -3.02 18.95 -10.21
CA PRO A 25 -3.34 19.55 -11.50
C PRO A 25 -3.68 18.48 -12.56
N ARG A 26 -4.73 18.73 -13.33
CA ARG A 26 -5.10 17.86 -14.46
C ARG A 26 -4.39 18.31 -15.72
N ILE A 27 -3.69 17.40 -16.39
CA ILE A 27 -2.94 17.70 -17.61
C ILE A 27 -3.91 17.76 -18.79
N PRO A 28 -4.04 18.91 -19.49
CA PRO A 28 -4.86 19.01 -20.69
C PRO A 28 -4.21 18.28 -21.88
N GLY A 29 -5.02 17.91 -22.89
CA GLY A 29 -4.51 17.34 -24.15
C GLY A 29 -4.06 15.87 -24.09
N ILE A 30 -4.17 15.18 -22.95
CA ILE A 30 -3.84 13.76 -22.83
C ILE A 30 -4.96 12.84 -23.33
N SER A 31 -4.59 11.65 -23.80
CA SER A 31 -5.56 10.64 -24.24
C SER A 31 -6.54 10.26 -23.13
N ALA A 32 -7.75 9.86 -23.51
CA ALA A 32 -8.77 9.40 -22.55
C ALA A 32 -8.28 8.20 -21.71
N LYS A 33 -7.48 7.29 -22.31
CA LYS A 33 -6.87 6.15 -21.63
C LYS A 33 -5.87 6.60 -20.55
N THR A 34 -5.02 7.57 -20.88
CA THR A 34 -4.09 8.17 -19.90
C THR A 34 -4.88 8.81 -18.77
N ARG A 35 -5.85 9.66 -19.10
CA ARG A 35 -6.69 10.35 -18.11
C ARG A 35 -7.40 9.37 -17.17
N PHE A 36 -7.93 8.27 -17.70
CA PHE A 36 -8.56 7.22 -16.90
C PHE A 36 -7.57 6.59 -15.92
N ARG A 37 -6.41 6.13 -16.40
CA ARG A 37 -5.38 5.49 -15.56
C ARG A 37 -4.93 6.38 -14.40
N HIS A 38 -4.80 7.69 -14.64
CA HIS A 38 -4.25 8.61 -13.66
C HIS A 38 -5.29 9.17 -12.67
N TYR A 39 -6.57 9.27 -13.03
CA TYR A 39 -7.54 10.00 -12.21
C TYR A 39 -8.76 9.20 -11.76
N VAL A 40 -8.93 7.95 -12.24
CA VAL A 40 -10.07 7.13 -11.83
C VAL A 40 -10.00 6.82 -10.33
N ASN A 41 -11.11 7.07 -9.61
CA ASN A 41 -11.26 6.77 -8.19
C ASN A 41 -10.21 7.39 -7.24
N LEU A 42 -9.48 8.40 -7.69
CA LEU A 42 -8.41 9.03 -6.91
C LEU A 42 -8.88 9.56 -5.55
N HIS A 43 -10.07 10.17 -5.50
CA HIS A 43 -10.72 10.63 -4.26
C HIS A 43 -11.04 9.50 -3.27
N ARG A 44 -11.06 8.23 -3.71
CA ARG A 44 -11.31 7.07 -2.84
C ARG A 44 -10.02 6.51 -2.25
N THR A 45 -8.86 6.83 -2.83
CA THR A 45 -7.57 6.26 -2.39
C THR A 45 -7.26 6.66 -0.95
N GLU A 46 -7.50 7.92 -0.57
CA GLU A 46 -7.29 8.38 0.80
C GLU A 46 -8.11 7.58 1.82
N GLY A 47 -9.42 7.39 1.56
CA GLY A 47 -10.29 6.62 2.44
C GLY A 47 -9.87 5.14 2.55
N ARG A 48 -9.40 4.55 1.45
CA ARG A 48 -8.85 3.18 1.44
C ARG A 48 -7.56 3.10 2.24
N LEU A 49 -6.69 4.12 2.14
CA LEU A 49 -5.44 4.18 2.89
C LEU A 49 -5.71 4.31 4.40
N ARG A 50 -6.62 5.18 4.82
CA ARG A 50 -7.04 5.30 6.23
C ARG A 50 -7.52 3.96 6.78
N ARG A 51 -8.36 3.24 6.02
CA ARG A 51 -8.84 1.91 6.40
C ARG A 51 -7.70 0.89 6.48
N LEU A 52 -6.80 0.87 5.49
CA LEU A 52 -5.65 -0.02 5.47
C LEU A 52 -4.72 0.23 6.68
N LEU A 53 -4.52 1.48 7.06
CA LEU A 53 -3.73 1.82 8.24
C LEU A 53 -4.40 1.34 9.55
N ALA A 54 -5.73 1.37 9.62
CA ALA A 54 -6.50 0.92 10.79
C ALA A 54 -6.67 -0.60 10.88
N ASP A 55 -6.82 -1.30 9.76
CA ASP A 55 -7.18 -2.72 9.71
C ASP A 55 -5.97 -3.65 9.99
N PHE A 56 -4.74 -3.13 10.04
CA PHE A 56 -3.50 -3.90 10.12
C PHE A 56 -2.55 -3.43 11.22
N ARG A 57 -1.77 -4.36 11.77
CA ARG A 57 -0.66 -4.05 12.68
C ARG A 57 0.60 -3.74 11.87
N TRP A 58 1.03 -2.50 11.92
CA TRP A 58 2.26 -2.04 11.27
C TRP A 58 3.43 -2.10 12.26
N GLY A 59 4.60 -2.48 11.77
CA GLY A 59 5.85 -2.52 12.52
C GLY A 59 6.98 -1.92 11.70
N ARG A 60 8.14 -1.72 12.32
CA ARG A 60 9.32 -1.24 11.59
C ARG A 60 9.80 -2.33 10.62
N MET A 61 10.41 -1.93 9.50
CA MET A 61 10.87 -2.88 8.47
C MET A 61 11.79 -3.97 9.04
N ASP A 62 12.72 -3.60 9.93
CA ASP A 62 13.62 -4.54 10.61
C ASP A 62 12.85 -5.54 11.49
N GLU A 63 11.86 -5.10 12.25
CA GLU A 63 11.04 -5.98 13.08
C GLU A 63 10.26 -6.99 12.23
N VAL A 64 9.64 -6.52 11.15
CA VAL A 64 8.75 -7.35 10.34
C VAL A 64 9.54 -8.34 9.48
N PHE A 65 10.70 -7.96 8.95
CA PHE A 65 11.49 -8.80 8.04
C PHE A 65 12.64 -9.57 8.72
N LEU A 66 13.22 -9.07 9.82
CA LEU A 66 14.33 -9.74 10.54
C LEU A 66 13.85 -10.49 11.79
N GLY A 67 12.69 -10.12 12.36
CA GLY A 67 12.13 -10.72 13.57
C GLY A 67 11.70 -12.19 13.44
N THR A 68 11.77 -12.77 12.25
CA THR A 68 11.45 -14.19 12.00
C THR A 68 12.70 -15.07 11.79
N SER A 69 13.91 -14.49 11.84
CA SER A 69 15.17 -15.25 11.67
C SER A 69 15.66 -15.97 12.95
N GLY A 70 14.82 -16.10 13.97
CA GLY A 70 15.22 -16.54 15.31
C GLY A 70 14.44 -17.72 15.90
N SER A 71 14.17 -18.80 15.14
CA SER A 71 13.75 -20.08 15.72
C SER A 71 14.12 -21.24 14.79
N GLY A 72 15.39 -21.63 14.82
CA GLY A 72 15.89 -22.76 14.03
C GLY A 72 17.36 -23.06 14.24
N ALA A 73 17.85 -22.98 15.47
CA ALA A 73 19.09 -23.62 15.94
C ALA A 73 19.35 -23.19 17.38
N ARG A 74 19.11 -24.08 18.33
CA ARG A 74 19.86 -24.17 19.60
C ARG A 74 19.46 -25.48 20.28
N GLY A 75 20.44 -26.38 20.40
CA GLY A 75 20.52 -27.45 21.40
C GLY A 75 19.70 -28.69 21.12
#